data_AF-F4KAM0-F1
#
_entry.id   AF-F4KAM0-F1
#
_cell.length_a   1.000
_cell.length_b   1.000
_cell.length_c   1.000
_cell.angle_alpha   90.00
_cell.angle_beta   90.00
_cell.angle_gamma   90.00
#
_symmetry.space_group_name_H-M   'P 1'
#
loop_
_entity.id
_entity.type
_entity.pdbx_description
1 polymer ?
#
loop_
_entity_poly.entity_id
_entity_poly.type
_entity_poly.pdbx_seq_one_letter_code
_entity_poly.pdbx_strand_id
1 'polypeptide(L)'
;MGVFSFVCKSKGGEWTAKQHEGDLEASASSTYDLQRKLVQTALSADSSGGVQSSFSLVSPTSAVFVVVIGGGGGGGFAAGGGREEEGRI
;
A
#
# COMPACT_ATOMS: atom_id res chain seq x y z
N MET A 1 -12.30 -7.36 -2.36
CA MET A 1 -11.70 -6.73 -1.18
C MET A 1 -10.47 -7.53 -0.77
N GLY A 2 -9.32 -7.23 -1.35
CA GLY A 2 -8.03 -7.84 -1.05
C GLY A 2 -7.25 -7.01 -0.01
N VAL A 3 -6.74 -7.66 1.03
CA VAL A 3 -5.90 -7.02 2.05
C VAL A 3 -4.47 -7.52 1.88
N PHE A 4 -3.55 -6.60 1.63
CA PHE A 4 -2.14 -6.86 1.42
C PHE A 4 -1.35 -6.28 2.59
N SER A 5 -0.84 -7.15 3.46
CA SER A 5 -0.01 -6.74 4.58
C SER A 5 1.47 -6.92 4.23
N PHE A 6 2.26 -5.89 4.41
CA PHE A 6 3.69 -5.85 4.13
C PHE A 6 4.48 -5.51 5.41
N VAL A 7 5.57 -6.22 5.61
CA VAL A 7 6.54 -5.95 6.66
C VAL A 7 7.70 -5.18 6.04
N CYS A 8 7.85 -3.92 6.44
CA CYS A 8 8.92 -3.04 6.01
C CYS A 8 10.07 -3.08 7.02
N LYS A 9 11.30 -3.20 6.54
CA LYS A 9 12.52 -3.15 7.34
C LYS A 9 13.53 -2.22 6.68
N SER A 10 14.19 -1.40 7.50
CA SER A 10 15.32 -0.61 7.06
C SER A 10 16.61 -1.33 7.42
N LYS A 11 17.51 -1.49 6.44
CA LYS A 11 18.85 -2.03 6.65
C LYS A 11 19.84 -1.21 5.82
N GLY A 12 20.83 -0.61 6.49
CA GLY A 12 21.92 0.10 5.81
C GLY A 12 21.49 1.32 4.99
N GLY A 13 20.36 1.95 5.33
CA GLY A 13 19.83 3.11 4.59
C GLY A 13 18.89 2.76 3.43
N GLU A 14 18.63 1.48 3.18
CA GLU A 14 17.61 1.02 2.24
C GLU A 14 16.43 0.41 3.01
N TRP A 15 15.22 0.69 2.54
CA TRP A 15 13.99 0.08 3.03
C TRP A 15 13.56 -1.05 2.10
N THR A 16 13.36 -2.23 2.67
CA THR A 16 12.79 -3.39 1.99
C THR A 16 11.45 -3.72 2.60
N ALA A 17 10.50 -4.13 1.78
CA ALA A 17 9.18 -4.54 2.20
C ALA A 17 8.83 -5.87 1.55
N LYS A 18 8.32 -6.79 2.37
CA LYS A 18 7.88 -8.10 1.92
C LYS A 18 6.47 -8.36 2.41
N GLN A 19 5.63 -8.91 1.54
CA GLN A 19 4.28 -9.32 1.90
C GLN A 19 4.34 -10.40 2.97
N HIS A 20 3.53 -10.26 4.01
CA HIS A 20 3.44 -11.24 5.09
C HIS A 20 2.82 -12.55 4.60
N GLU A 21 1.79 -12.44 3.76
CA GLU A 21 1.06 -13.57 3.18
C GLU A 21 1.05 -13.42 1.65
N GLY A 22 2.14 -13.85 1.02
CA GLY A 22 2.33 -13.82 -0.44
C GLY A 22 3.80 -13.67 -0.85
N ASP A 23 4.03 -13.39 -2.12
CA ASP A 23 5.37 -13.29 -2.72
C ASP A 23 5.68 -11.89 -3.28
N LEU A 24 4.86 -10.90 -2.94
CA LEU A 24 5.08 -9.52 -3.38
C LEU A 24 6.14 -8.86 -2.49
N GLU A 25 7.19 -8.33 -3.11
CA GLU A 25 8.25 -7.59 -2.43
C GLU A 25 8.64 -6.32 -3.20
N ALA A 26 9.18 -5.35 -2.45
CA ALA A 26 9.69 -4.10 -3.00
C ALA A 26 10.85 -3.57 -2.15
N SER A 27 11.77 -2.84 -2.78
CA SER A 27 12.79 -2.07 -2.07
C SER A 27 12.85 -0.63 -2.57
N ALA A 28 13.24 0.28 -1.69
CA ALA A 28 13.48 1.69 -2.01
C ALA A 28 14.40 2.33 -0.98
N SER A 29 15.09 3.41 -1.37
CA SER A 29 15.90 4.23 -0.47
C SER A 29 15.07 5.05 0.52
N SER A 30 13.79 5.30 0.23
CA SER A 30 12.88 6.09 1.06
C SER A 30 11.56 5.36 1.29
N THR A 31 10.96 5.58 2.46
CA THR A 31 9.63 5.05 2.80
C THR A 31 8.55 5.56 1.86
N TYR A 32 8.69 6.78 1.33
CA TYR A 32 7.73 7.36 0.38
C TYR A 32 7.71 6.59 -0.96
N ASP A 33 8.88 6.28 -1.51
CA ASP A 33 8.98 5.50 -2.75
C ASP A 33 8.59 4.05 -2.53
N LEU A 34 8.90 3.49 -1.36
CA LEU A 34 8.49 2.15 -0.97
C LEU A 34 6.96 2.01 -0.96
N GLN A 35 6.26 2.94 -0.31
CA GLN A 35 4.80 2.95 -0.25
C GLN A 35 4.17 2.98 -1.65
N ARG A 36 4.67 3.86 -2.54
CA ARG A 36 4.16 3.96 -3.92
C ARG A 36 4.39 2.68 -4.72
N LYS A 37 5.58 2.08 -4.61
CA LYS A 37 5.88 0.78 -5.23
C LYS A 37 4.93 -0.31 -4.72
N LEU A 38 4.76 -0.43 -3.41
CA LEU A 38 3.90 -1.45 -2.80
C LEU A 38 2.42 -1.29 -3.19
N VAL A 39 1.92 -0.05 -3.21
CA VAL A 39 0.55 0.24 -3.68
C VAL A 39 0.39 -0.17 -5.14
N GLN A 40 1.36 0.14 -5.99
CA GLN A 40 1.30 -0.23 -7.41
C GLN A 40 1.40 -1.75 -7.63
N THR A 41 2.22 -2.43 -6.84
CA THR A 41 2.32 -3.90 -6.84
C THR A 41 1.01 -4.54 -6.39
N ALA A 42 0.37 -4.03 -5.33
CA ALA A 42 -0.93 -4.49 -4.87
C ALA A 42 -2.02 -4.23 -5.92
N LEU A 43 -2.04 -3.05 -6.55
CA LEU A 43 -2.96 -2.69 -7.64
C LEU A 43 -2.81 -3.60 -8.87
N SER A 44 -1.58 -4.02 -9.18
CA SER A 44 -1.34 -4.97 -10.25
C SER A 44 -1.80 -6.38 -9.90
N ALA A 45 -1.86 -6.72 -8.61
CA ALA A 45 -2.32 -8.02 -8.13
C ALA A 45 -3.86 -8.09 -8.00
N ASP A 46 -4.50 -6.99 -7.60
CA ASP A 46 -5.96 -6.87 -7.52
C ASP A 46 -6.40 -5.51 -8.09
N SER A 47 -7.15 -5.55 -9.19
CA SER A 47 -7.60 -4.36 -9.95
C SER A 47 -9.03 -3.92 -9.55
N SER A 48 -9.55 -4.40 -8.43
CA SER A 48 -10.97 -4.27 -8.09
C SER A 48 -11.28 -3.12 -7.11
N GLY A 49 -11.08 -1.85 -7.51
CA GLY A 49 -11.68 -0.69 -6.83
C GLY A 49 -10.71 0.27 -6.12
N GLY A 50 -11.23 1.04 -5.16
CA GLY A 50 -10.46 2.07 -4.43
C GLY A 50 -9.32 1.49 -3.59
N VAL A 51 -8.19 2.20 -3.55
CA VAL A 51 -7.00 1.83 -2.76
C VAL A 51 -6.98 2.62 -1.47
N GLN A 52 -6.87 1.92 -0.35
CA GLN A 52 -6.61 2.48 0.96
C GLN A 52 -5.26 1.93 1.44
N SER A 53 -4.38 2.79 1.95
CA SER A 53 -3.11 2.33 2.50
C SER A 53 -2.81 2.97 3.85
N SER A 54 -2.14 2.21 4.72
CA SER A 54 -1.75 2.66 6.06
C SER A 54 -0.32 2.23 6.35
N PHE A 55 0.51 3.19 6.76
CA PHE A 55 1.90 2.97 7.13
C PHE A 55 2.10 3.26 8.61
N SER A 56 2.53 2.26 9.36
CA SER A 56 2.77 2.37 10.80
C SER A 56 4.21 1.98 11.12
N LEU A 57 4.99 2.93 11.65
CA LEU A 57 6.34 2.65 12.15
C LEU A 57 6.22 1.97 13.51
N VAL A 58 6.82 0.78 13.62
CA VAL A 58 6.91 0.02 14.89
C VAL A 58 8.23 0.36 15.59
N SER A 59 9.28 0.61 14.82
CA SER A 59 10.58 1.04 15.30
C SER A 59 11.24 1.97 14.25
N PRO A 60 12.35 2.64 14.59
CA PRO A 60 13.08 3.48 13.63
C PRO A 60 13.56 2.72 12.38
N THR A 61 13.62 1.40 12.44
CA THR A 61 14.11 0.52 11.37
C THR A 61 13.08 -0.53 10.95
N SER A 62 11.83 -0.47 11.44
CA SER A 62 10.79 -1.44 11.08
C SER A 62 9.43 -0.77 11.04
N ALA A 63 8.67 -1.09 9.99
CA ALA A 63 7.31 -0.58 9.79
C ALA A 63 6.41 -1.70 9.29
N VAL A 64 5.11 -1.52 9.46
CA VAL A 64 4.09 -2.35 8.83
C VAL A 64 3.33 -1.46 7.86
N PHE A 65 3.15 -1.95 6.64
CA PHE A 65 2.38 -1.27 5.61
C PHE A 65 1.24 -2.17 5.17
N VAL A 66 0.01 -1.67 5.23
CA VAL A 66 -1.17 -2.41 4.80
C VAL A 66 -1.79 -1.69 3.64
N VAL A 67 -2.06 -2.40 2.55
CA VAL A 67 -2.80 -1.92 1.38
C VAL A 67 -4.08 -2.71 1.29
N VAL A 68 -5.21 -2.02 1.28
CA VAL A 68 -6.54 -2.60 1.10
C VAL A 68 -7.07 -2.15 -0.25
N ILE A 69 -7.46 -3.11 -1.07
CA ILE A 69 -8.06 -2.88 -2.39
C ILE A 69 -9.48 -3.41 -2.38
N GLY A 70 -10.44 -2.56 -2.75
CA GLY A 70 -11.80 -2.99 -3.04
C GLY A 70 -12.84 -2.75 -1.95
N GLY A 71 -12.80 -1.59 -1.31
CA GLY A 71 -13.90 -1.10 -0.50
C GLY A 71 -13.75 0.38 -0.20
N GLY A 72 -14.46 1.23 -0.95
CA GLY A 72 -14.64 2.64 -0.57
C GLY A 72 -15.45 2.69 0.72
N GLY A 73 -14.77 2.86 1.86
CA GLY A 73 -15.44 2.92 3.16
C GLY A 73 -14.48 3.03 4.33
N GLY A 74 -14.12 4.27 4.69
CA GLY A 74 -13.72 4.62 6.05
C GLY A 74 -12.21 4.69 6.34
N GLY A 75 -11.68 5.92 6.33
CA GLY A 75 -10.62 6.35 7.24
C GLY A 75 -9.18 5.97 6.89
N GLY A 76 -8.47 6.87 6.20
CA GLY A 76 -7.00 6.85 6.11
C GLY A 76 -6.48 6.96 4.69
N PHE A 77 -6.09 8.18 4.31
CA PHE A 77 -5.38 8.56 3.09
C PHE A 77 -6.14 8.32 1.77
N ALA A 78 -7.02 9.28 1.44
CA ALA A 78 -7.38 9.59 0.06
C ALA A 78 -6.27 10.45 -0.57
N ALA A 79 -5.22 9.81 -1.11
CA ALA A 79 -4.37 10.49 -2.07
C ALA A 79 -5.13 10.54 -3.40
N GLY A 80 -5.55 11.76 -3.77
CA GLY A 80 -6.49 12.02 -4.86
C GLY A 80 -6.11 11.42 -6.21
N GLY A 81 -7.13 10.93 -6.89
CA GLY A 81 -7.13 10.49 -8.28
C GLY A 81 -8.53 10.00 -8.61
N GLY A 82 -9.37 10.90 -9.11
CA GLY A 82 -10.81 10.72 -9.23
C GLY A 82 -11.24 9.48 -10.02
N ARG A 83 -12.28 8.83 -9.51
CA ARG A 83 -13.28 8.17 -10.35
C ARG A 83 -14.61 8.84 -10.06
N GLU A 84 -14.94 9.80 -10.93
CA GLU A 84 -16.30 10.19 -11.18
C GLU A 84 -16.95 9.02 -11.94
N GLU A 85 -17.68 8.20 -11.19
CA GLU A 85 -18.67 7.28 -11.74
C GLU A 85 -19.99 7.69 -11.10
N GLU A 86 -20.90 8.21 -11.91
CA GLU A 86 -22.25 7.63 -12.08
C GLU A 86 -23.15 8.66 -12.79
N GLY A 87 -23.49 8.37 -14.05
CA GLY A 87 -24.49 9.13 -14.78
C GLY A 87 -25.92 8.74 -14.37
N ARG A 88 -26.84 9.71 -14.36
CA ARG A 88 -28.26 9.52 -14.75
C ARG A 88 -29.00 10.87 -14.81
N ILE A 89 -29.36 11.32 -16.01
CA ILE A 89 -30.66 11.94 -16.32
C ILE A 89 -31.19 11.36 -17.62
#